data_AF-A0A166QTS7-F1
#
_entry.id   AF-A0A166QTS7-F1
#
_cell.length_a   1.000
_cell.length_b   1.000
_cell.length_c   1.000
_cell.angle_alpha   90.00
_cell.angle_beta   90.00
_cell.angle_gamma   90.00
#
_symmetry.space_group_name_H-M   'P 1'
#
loop_
_entity.id
_entity.type
_entity.pdbx_description
1 polymer ?
#
loop_
_entity_poly.entity_id
_entity_poly.type
_entity_poly.pdbx_seq_one_letter_code
_entity_poly.pdbx_strand_id
1 'polypeptide(L)' 'MINQAEADQARKVNDAYSKTGSVNPEYEREFDILSDMRRASMAAKFRQSRGLPPNGKTPYDSTPNQKSA' A
#
# COMPACT_ATOMS: atom_id res chain seq x y z
N MET A 1 -12.11 -0.34 9.51
CA MET A 1 -11.77 -1.77 9.60
C MET A 1 -10.45 -2.02 8.87
N ILE A 2 -9.55 -2.80 9.45
CA ILE A 2 -8.40 -3.37 8.73
C ILE A 2 -8.98 -4.50 7.87
N ASN A 3 -8.65 -4.53 6.59
CA ASN A 3 -9.08 -5.59 5.69
C ASN A 3 -8.44 -6.91 6.15
N GLN A 4 -9.18 -8.03 6.20
CA GLN A 4 -8.64 -9.35 6.56
C GLN A 4 -7.36 -9.67 5.75
N ALA A 5 -7.31 -9.27 4.48
CA ALA A 5 -6.12 -9.43 3.65
C ALA A 5 -4.89 -8.67 4.19
N GLU A 6 -5.05 -7.45 4.71
CA GLU A 6 -3.94 -6.69 5.32
C GLU A 6 -3.46 -7.36 6.61
N ALA A 7 -4.37 -7.93 7.40
CA ALA A 7 -4.03 -8.66 8.62
C ALA A 7 -3.27 -9.95 8.31
N ASP A 8 -3.68 -10.67 7.27
CA ASP A 8 -3.01 -11.89 6.79
C ASP A 8 -1.60 -11.57 6.27
N GLN A 9 -1.47 -10.48 5.51
CA GLN A 9 -0.17 -10.03 5.01
C GLN A 9 0.75 -9.56 6.15
N ALA A 10 0.21 -8.86 7.16
CA ALA A 10 0.98 -8.48 8.34
C ALA A 10 1.49 -9.69 9.14
N ARG A 11 0.73 -10.80 9.19
CA ARG A 11 1.21 -12.06 9.78
C ARG A 11 2.42 -12.60 9.02
N LYS A 12 2.37 -12.64 7.68
CA LYS A 12 3.52 -13.08 6.85
C LYS A 12 4.78 -12.24 7.09
N VAL A 13 4.65 -10.92 7.20
CA VAL A 13 5.77 -10.03 7.53
C VAL A 13 6.39 -10.41 8.88
N ASN A 14 5.55 -10.59 9.91
CA ASN A 14 6.01 -10.99 11.23
C ASN A 14 6.66 -12.37 11.23
N ASP A 15 6.10 -13.33 10.50
CA ASP A 15 6.64 -14.68 10.36
C ASP A 15 8.01 -14.64 9.66
N ALA A 16 8.14 -13.87 8.56
CA ALA A 16 9.40 -13.70 7.83
C ALA A 16 10.50 -13.05 8.69
N TYR A 17 10.14 -12.06 9.51
CA TYR A 17 11.05 -11.45 10.46
C TYR A 17 11.46 -12.46 11.55
N SER A 18 10.49 -13.16 12.14
CA SER A 18 10.70 -14.07 13.26
C SER A 18 11.60 -15.26 12.91
N LYS A 19 11.62 -15.70 11.65
CA LYS A 19 12.51 -16.78 11.17
C LYS A 19 13.99 -16.46 11.30
N THR A 20 14.38 -15.19 11.14
CA THR A 20 15.80 -14.79 11.07
C THR A 20 16.20 -13.73 12.08
N GLY A 21 15.22 -13.06 12.70
CA GLY A 21 15.45 -11.91 13.57
C GLY A 21 16.03 -10.69 12.85
N SER A 22 16.00 -10.66 11.51
CA SER A 22 16.62 -9.64 10.68
C SER A 22 15.72 -9.26 9.52
N VAL A 23 15.98 -8.06 8.97
CA VAL A 23 15.44 -7.61 7.69
C VAL A 23 16.11 -8.44 6.59
N ASN A 24 15.44 -9.51 6.17
CA ASN A 24 15.88 -10.42 5.11
C ASN A 24 15.05 -10.18 3.82
N PRO A 25 15.46 -10.74 2.67
CA PRO A 25 14.72 -10.52 1.42
C PRO A 25 13.25 -10.98 1.43
N GLU A 26 12.91 -12.01 2.23
CA GLU A 26 11.52 -12.45 2.39
C GLU A 26 10.72 -11.42 3.18
N TYR A 27 11.27 -10.89 4.28
CA TYR A 27 10.67 -9.82 5.07
C TYR A 27 10.45 -8.57 4.22
N GLU A 28 11.47 -8.11 3.49
CA GLU A 28 11.37 -6.91 2.65
C GLU A 28 10.26 -7.06 1.61
N ARG A 29 10.21 -8.21 0.93
CA ARG A 29 9.15 -8.51 -0.04
C ARG A 29 7.76 -8.46 0.60
N GLU A 30 7.55 -9.16 1.72
CA GLU A 30 6.24 -9.17 2.36
C GLU A 30 5.86 -7.79 2.92
N PHE A 31 6.84 -7.01 3.38
CA PHE A 31 6.66 -5.66 3.90
C PHE A 31 6.26 -4.68 2.80
N ASP A 32 6.90 -4.74 1.63
CA ASP A 32 6.55 -3.91 0.48
C ASP A 32 5.10 -4.15 0.04
N ILE A 33 4.70 -5.42 -0.05
CA ILE A 33 3.30 -5.79 -0.36
C ILE A 33 2.35 -5.20 0.69
N LEU A 34 2.64 -5.34 1.98
CA LEU A 34 1.81 -4.77 3.04
C LEU A 34 1.73 -3.23 2.97
N SER A 35 2.85 -2.59 2.64
CA SER A 35 2.96 -1.14 2.50
C SER A 35 2.07 -0.63 1.37
N ASP A 36 2.09 -1.29 0.21
CA ASP A 36 1.25 -0.95 -0.94
C ASP A 36 -0.24 -1.16 -0.64
N MET A 37 -0.60 -2.27 0.03
CA MET A 37 -1.98 -2.50 0.47
C MET A 37 -2.49 -1.39 1.38
N ARG A 38 -1.70 -1.00 2.38
CA ARG A 38 -2.06 0.09 3.30
C ARG A 38 -2.15 1.43 2.59
N ARG A 39 -1.24 1.71 1.65
CA ARG A 39 -1.28 2.92 0.82
C ARG A 39 -2.58 3.00 0.01
N ALA A 40 -2.98 1.90 -0.64
CA ALA A 40 -4.23 1.82 -1.38
C ALA A 40 -5.46 2.03 -0.46
N SER A 41 -5.48 1.36 0.70
CA SER A 41 -6.55 1.53 1.69
C SER A 41 -6.65 2.94 2.26
N MET A 42 -5.52 3.61 2.52
CA MET A 42 -5.50 5.00 2.96
C MET A 42 -6.06 5.93 1.88
N ALA A 43 -5.65 5.74 0.62
CA ALA A 43 -6.15 6.52 -0.50
C ALA A 43 -7.67 6.33 -0.70
N ALA A 44 -8.16 5.10 -0.55
CA ALA A 44 -9.60 4.80 -0.63
C ALA A 44 -10.40 5.48 0.50
N LYS A 45 -9.92 5.38 1.75
CA LYS A 45 -10.54 6.05 2.91
C LYS A 45 -10.55 7.57 2.77
N PHE A 46 -9.46 8.14 2.25
CA PHE A 46 -9.38 9.58 1.99
C PHE A 46 -10.41 10.03 0.95
N ARG A 47 -10.56 9.28 -0.16
CA ARG A 47 -11.59 9.57 -1.17
C ARG A 47 -13.00 9.47 -0.58
N GLN A 48 -13.27 8.40 0.15
CA GLN A 48 -14.58 8.17 0.80
C GLN A 48 -14.95 9.30 1.75
N SER A 49 -14.03 9.75 2.62
CA SER A 49 -14.32 10.83 3.59
C SER A 49 -14.57 12.19 2.95
N ARG A 50 -14.16 12.36 1.69
CA ARG A 50 -14.35 13.59 0.90
C ARG A 50 -15.49 13.46 -0.12
N GLY A 51 -16.20 12.33 -0.16
CA GLY A 51 -17.22 12.07 -1.17
C GLY A 51 -16.66 11.99 -2.61
N LEU A 52 -15.36 11.75 -2.75
CA LEU A 52 -14.70 11.67 -4.05
C LEU A 52 -14.94 10.28 -4.69
N PRO A 53 -15.04 10.22 -6.03
CA PRO A 53 -15.20 8.94 -6.72
C PRO A 53 -14.01 8.00 -6.44
N PRO A 54 -14.25 6.70 -6.22
CA PRO A 54 -13.24 5.74 -5.78
C PRO A 54 -12.07 5.60 -6.76
N ASN A 55 -12.36 5.74 -8.06
CA ASN A 55 -11.37 5.69 -9.15
C ASN A 55 -11.20 7.06 -9.82
N GLY A 56 -11.56 8.14 -9.12
CA GLY A 56 -11.34 9.50 -9.61
C GLY A 56 -9.85 9.76 -9.79
N LYS A 57 -9.46 10.15 -11.00
CA LYS A 57 -8.12 10.71 -11.25
C LYS A 57 -7.91 11.87 -10.30
N THR A 58 -6.96 11.74 -9.39
CA THR A 58 -6.44 12.87 -8.64
C THR A 58 -5.48 13.65 -9.55
N PRO A 59 -5.28 14.95 -9.33
CA PRO A 59 -4.26 15.73 -10.06
C PRO A 59 -2.84 15.13 -9.97
N TYR A 60 -2.60 14.24 -9.00
CA TYR A 60 -1.36 13.51 -8.78
C TYR A 60 -1.31 12.14 -9.49
N ASP A 61 -2.44 11.60 -9.94
CA ASP A 61 -2.48 10.40 -10.80
C ASP A 61 -2.00 10.74 -12.23
N SER A 62 -1.96 12.03 -12.57
CA SER A 62 -1.26 12.58 -13.73
C SER A 62 0.06 13.20 -13.29
N THR A 63 1.12 12.42 -13.09
CA THR A 63 2.45 13.03 -12.94
C THR A 63 2.90 13.65 -14.28
N PRO A 64 3.63 14.77 -14.23
CA PRO A 64 3.87 15.65 -15.37
C PRO A 64 5.02 15.13 -16.24
N ASN A 65 4.74 14.82 -17.50
CA ASN A 65 5.78 14.91 -18.53
C ASN A 65 5.17 15.15 -19.91
N GLN A 66 4.59 16.33 -20.09
CA GLN A 66 4.67 16.96 -21.40
C GLN A 66 5.80 17.99 -21.33
N LYS A 67 7.04 17.51 -21.46
CA LYS A 67 8.04 18.33 -22.13
C LYS A 67 7.54 18.54 -23.54
N SER A 68 7.01 19.74 -23.79
CA SER A 68 6.88 20.30 -25.13
C SER A 68 8.25 20.21 -25.80
N ALA A 69 8.32 19.44 -26.88
CA ALA A 69 9.34 19.53 -27.90
C ALA A 69 8.66 20.00 -29.18
#